data_AF-A0A392PHG2-F1
#
_entry.id   AF-A0A392PHG2-F1
#
_cell.length_a   1.000
_cell.length_b   1.000
_cell.length_c   1.000
_cell.angle_alpha   90.00
_cell.angle_beta   90.00
_cell.angle_gamma   90.00
#
_symmetry.space_group_name_H-M   'P 1'
#
loop_
_entity.id
_entity.type
_entity.pdbx_description
1 polymer ?
#
loop_
_entity_poly.entity_id
_entity_poly.type
_entity_poly.pdbx_seq_one_letter_code
_entity_poly.pdbx_strand_id
1 'polypeptide(L)' 'MADPLLQGRFPVRCLHQAIAITAMCLQEQPKFRPLIGDIVVALEYLASQST' A
#
# COMPACT_ATOMS: atom_id res chain seq x y z
N MET A 1 -4.11 9.93 5.39
CA MET A 1 -5.55 10.19 5.22
C MET A 1 -5.93 9.75 3.83
N ALA A 2 -7.09 9.10 3.67
CA ALA A 2 -7.60 8.74 2.33
C ALA A 2 -8.30 9.94 1.68
N ASP A 3 -8.35 9.95 0.35
CA ASP A 3 -9.03 11.01 -0.42
C ASP A 3 -10.52 11.05 -0.02
N PRO A 4 -11.07 12.23 0.36
CA PRO A 4 -12.49 12.37 0.68
C PRO A 4 -13.44 11.92 -0.43
N LEU A 5 -13.03 12.01 -1.70
CA LEU A 5 -13.81 11.59 -2.87
C LEU A 5 -14.00 10.07 -2.94
N LEU A 6 -13.19 9.29 -2.21
CA LEU A 6 -13.39 7.85 -2.09
C LEU A 6 -14.62 7.51 -1.24
N GLN A 7 -15.15 8.44 -0.44
CA GLN A 7 -16.39 8.26 0.35
C GLN A 7 -16.41 6.97 1.21
N GLY A 8 -15.24 6.51 1.68
CA GLY A 8 -15.13 5.25 2.42
C GLY A 8 -15.34 3.99 1.59
N ARG A 9 -15.39 4.09 0.25
CA ARG A 9 -15.51 2.97 -0.70
C ARG A 9 -14.17 2.28 -0.92
N PHE A 10 -13.58 1.80 0.17
CA PHE A 10 -12.37 1.00 0.15
C PHE A 10 -12.32 0.11 1.39
N PRO A 11 -11.73 -1.09 1.31
CA PRO A 11 -11.47 -1.89 2.49
C PRO A 11 -10.42 -1.18 3.35
N VAL A 12 -10.78 -0.81 4.59
CA VAL A 12 -9.88 -0.11 5.54
C VAL A 12 -8.57 -0.86 5.74
N ARG A 13 -8.63 -2.20 5.78
CA ARG A 13 -7.44 -3.07 5.91
C ARG A 13 -6.49 -2.95 4.72
N CYS A 14 -7.02 -3.00 3.49
CA CYS A 14 -6.23 -2.84 2.27
C CYS A 14 -5.59 -1.45 2.22
N LEU A 15 -6.33 -0.41 2.60
CA LEU A 15 -5.79 0.95 2.68
C LEU A 15 -4.60 1.04 3.66
N HIS A 16 -4.74 0.49 4.88
CA HIS A 16 -3.65 0.51 5.85
C HIS A 16 -2.41 -0.24 5.35
N GLN A 17 -2.59 -1.39 4.70
CA GLN A 17 -1.49 -2.16 4.12
C GLN A 17 -0.82 -1.40 2.98
N ALA A 18 -1.58 -0.78 2.07
CA ALA A 18 -1.04 0.04 0.99
C ALA A 18 -0.24 1.26 1.51
N ILE A 19 -0.73 1.90 2.57
CA ILE A 19 -0.02 2.99 3.25
C ILE A 19 1.29 2.48 3.87
N ALA A 20 1.28 1.33 4.54
CA ALA A 20 2.48 0.75 5.13
C ALA A 20 3.55 0.47 4.05
N ILE A 21 3.15 -0.13 2.91
CA ILE A 21 4.06 -0.39 1.78
C ILE A 21 4.67 0.92 1.28
N THR A 22 3.84 1.94 1.07
CA THR A 22 4.29 3.27 0.61
C THR A 22 5.23 3.93 1.61
N ALA A 23 4.98 3.78 2.91
CA ALA A 23 5.84 4.31 3.97
C ALA A 23 7.23 3.63 3.99
N MET A 24 7.32 2.34 3.65
CA MET A 24 8.62 1.67 3.47
C MET A 24 9.41 2.24 2.30
N CYS A 25 8.73 2.60 1.20
CA CYS A 25 9.38 3.22 0.03
C CYS A 25 10.00 4.59 0.34
N LEU A 26 9.46 5.31 1.32
CA LEU A 26 9.90 6.65 1.72
C LEU A 26 10.94 6.65 2.85
N GLN A 27 11.42 5.48 3.26
CA GLN A 27 12.42 5.39 4.33
C GLN A 27 13.73 6.08 3.94
N GLU A 28 14.29 6.88 4.86
CA GLU A 28 15.54 7.59 4.66
C GLU A 28 16.67 6.63 4.29
N GLN A 29 16.77 5.52 5.02
CA GLN A 29 17.79 4.49 4.79
C GLN A 29 17.39 3.59 3.60
N PRO A 30 18.19 3.51 2.52
CA PRO A 30 17.85 2.75 1.32
C PRO A 30 17.57 1.26 1.56
N LYS A 31 18.24 0.66 2.55
CA LYS A 31 18.09 -0.77 2.90
C LYS A 31 16.69 -1.16 3.39
N PHE A 32 15.88 -0.19 3.84
CA PHE A 32 14.51 -0.43 4.28
C PHE A 32 13.49 -0.20 3.16
N ARG A 33 13.92 0.32 2.02
CA ARG A 33 13.05 0.49 0.85
C ARG A 33 12.94 -0.88 0.15
N PRO A 34 11.72 -1.38 -0.07
CA PRO A 34 11.51 -2.67 -0.72
C PRO A 34 11.92 -2.61 -2.20
N LEU A 35 12.22 -3.77 -2.78
CA LEU A 35 12.43 -3.88 -4.23
C LEU A 35 11.11 -3.62 -4.96
N ILE A 36 11.19 -3.04 -6.15
CA ILE A 36 9.98 -2.74 -6.95
C ILE A 36 9.16 -4.00 -7.26
N GLY A 37 9.82 -5.14 -7.45
CA GLY A 37 9.15 -6.44 -7.63
C GLY A 37 8.29 -6.82 -6.42
N ASP A 38 8.83 -6.67 -5.20
CA ASP A 38 8.12 -6.96 -3.96
C ASP A 38 6.92 -6.01 -3.77
N ILE A 39 7.09 -4.73 -4.15
CA ILE A 39 6.00 -3.75 -4.13
C ILE A 39 4.86 -4.18 -5.07
N VAL A 40 5.18 -4.57 -6.31
CA VAL A 40 4.17 -4.99 -7.29
C VAL A 40 3.41 -6.22 -6.79
N VAL A 41 4.12 -7.25 -6.33
CA VAL A 41 3.51 -8.47 -5.80
C VAL A 41 2.59 -8.16 -4.61
N ALA A 42 3.04 -7.31 -3.68
CA ALA A 42 2.24 -6.93 -2.54
C ALA A 42 0.97 -6.16 -2.97
N LEU A 43 1.08 -5.21 -3.90
CA LEU A 43 -0.07 -4.45 -4.40
C LEU A 43 -1.06 -5.32 -5.18
N GLU A 44 -0.59 -6.28 -5.99
CA GLU A 44 -1.46 -7.27 -6.66
C GLU A 44 -2.22 -8.14 -5.64
N TYR A 45 -1.54 -8.57 -4.58
CA TYR A 45 -2.17 -9.31 -3.50
C TYR A 45 -3.22 -8.47 -2.74
N LEU A 46 -2.98 -7.17 -2.54
CA LEU A 46 -3.99 -6.27 -1.97
C LEU A 46 -5.18 -6.06 -2.91
N ALA A 47 -4.93 -5.92 -4.21
CA ALA A 47 -5.99 -5.76 -5.21
C ALA A 47 -6.90 -7.00 -5.24
N SER A 48 -6.34 -8.22 -5.20
CA SER A 48 -7.11 -9.46 -5.18
C SER A 48 -7.91 -9.68 -3.88
N GLN A 49 -7.52 -9.07 -2.76
CA GLN A 49 -8.28 -9.09 -1.50
C GLN A 49 -9.36 -8.01 -1.38
N SER A 50 -9.44 -7.09 -2.34
CA SER A 50 -10.41 -5.99 -2.33
C SER A 50 -11.75 -6.34 -3.01
N THR A 51 -11.91 -7.58 -3.47
CA THR A 51 -13.15 -8.19 -4.00
C THR A 51 -13.89 -8.90 -2.88
#